data_AF-A0AAD0V9F6-F1
#
_entry.id   AF-A0AAD0V9F6-F1
#
_cell.length_a   1.000
_cell.length_b   1.000
_cell.length_c   1.000
_cell.angle_alpha   90.00
_cell.angle_beta   90.00
_cell.angle_gamma   90.00
#
_symmetry.space_group_name_H-M   'P 1'
#
loop_
_entity.id
_entity.type
_entity.pdbx_description
1 polymer ?
#
loop_
_entity_poly.entity_id
_entity_poly.type
_entity_poly.pdbx_seq_one_letter_code
_entity_poly.pdbx_strand_id
1 'polypeptide(L)'
;MKVMKFAELLANKRGDPGTVPGSNGTMIGSKTTAISGKLNLDNSKLMPDDAQYQYAQAMLTEISGLAFTDQQTRMLLDLYPALRISVVSTRGIPEPYRSDELRKGLQFAVAHFFLMCSWPESEIGEKLAAFKALLIKQGLAIGFKRGE
;
A
#
# COMPACT_ATOMS: atom_id res chain seq x y z
N MET A 1 25.90 4.95 16.53
CA MET A 1 24.74 4.35 15.83
C MET A 1 24.64 5.03 14.47
N LYS A 2 24.84 4.29 13.37
CA LYS A 2 24.92 4.87 12.01
C LYS A 2 23.49 5.00 11.47
N VAL A 3 22.98 6.23 11.33
CA VAL A 3 21.67 6.51 10.73
C VAL A 3 21.78 6.19 9.24
N MET A 4 21.23 5.05 8.80
CA MET A 4 21.12 4.75 7.37
C MET A 4 20.17 5.75 6.71
N LYS A 5 20.55 6.25 5.54
CA LYS A 5 19.68 7.15 4.77
C LYS A 5 18.54 6.34 4.16
N PHE A 6 17.34 6.91 4.10
CA PHE A 6 16.14 6.26 3.54
C PHE A 6 16.36 5.69 2.12
N ALA A 7 17.22 6.35 1.32
CA ALA A 7 17.64 5.87 0.00
C ALA A 7 18.41 4.53 0.04
N GLU A 8 19.21 4.28 1.09
CA GLU A 8 19.94 3.01 1.28
C GLU A 8 19.00 1.87 1.70
N LEU A 9 17.91 2.20 2.42
CA LEU A 9 16.88 1.23 2.77
C LEU A 9 16.17 0.66 1.52
N LEU A 10 15.95 1.52 0.50
CA LEU A 10 15.30 1.14 -0.75
C LEU A 10 16.17 0.25 -1.63
N ALA A 11 17.49 0.45 -1.61
CA ALA A 11 18.42 -0.37 -2.38
C ALA A 11 18.44 -1.83 -1.91
N ASN A 12 18.16 -2.08 -0.63
CA ASN A 12 18.13 -3.43 -0.04
C ASN A 12 16.75 -4.13 -0.12
N LYS A 13 15.71 -3.49 -0.66
CA LYS A 13 14.33 -4.02 -0.71
C LYS A 13 13.94 -4.71 -2.03
N ARG A 14 14.90 -5.09 -2.88
CA ARG A 14 14.63 -5.89 -4.10
C ARG A 14 14.32 -7.36 -3.74
N GLY A 15 13.16 -7.59 -3.13
CA GLY A 15 12.52 -8.90 -3.05
C GLY A 15 11.67 -9.14 -4.29
N ASP A 16 11.72 -10.37 -4.79
CA ASP A 16 11.07 -10.87 -6.01
C ASP A 16 9.57 -10.50 -6.08
N PRO A 17 9.06 -9.90 -7.17
CA PRO A 17 7.68 -9.50 -7.26
C PRO A 17 6.80 -10.70 -7.58
N GLY A 18 6.17 -11.26 -6.56
CA GLY A 18 4.89 -11.94 -6.74
C GLY A 18 4.90 -13.43 -6.42
N THR A 19 4.54 -13.74 -5.19
CA THR A 19 3.62 -14.85 -4.96
C THR A 19 2.77 -14.48 -3.74
N VAL A 20 1.49 -14.14 -3.96
CA VAL A 20 0.55 -13.93 -2.86
C VAL A 20 0.10 -15.33 -2.40
N PRO A 21 0.28 -15.72 -1.13
CA PRO A 21 -0.22 -16.99 -0.64
C PRO A 21 -1.75 -17.02 -0.73
N GLY A 22 -2.32 -17.96 -1.49
CA GLY A 22 -3.77 -18.12 -1.68
C GLY A 22 -4.25 -18.21 -3.14
N SER A 23 -3.36 -18.17 -4.14
CA SER A 23 -3.78 -18.36 -5.54
C SER A 23 -4.11 -19.82 -5.82
N ASN A 24 -5.39 -20.17 -5.69
CA ASN A 24 -5.90 -21.46 -6.13
C ASN A 24 -5.76 -21.52 -7.66
N GLY A 25 -4.94 -22.44 -8.17
CA GLY A 25 -4.59 -22.62 -9.59
C GLY A 25 -5.73 -23.12 -10.48
N THR A 26 -6.94 -22.58 -10.34
CA THR A 26 -8.07 -22.83 -11.25
C THR A 26 -8.10 -21.76 -12.34
N MET A 27 -8.43 -22.17 -13.58
CA MET A 27 -8.51 -21.32 -14.79
C MET A 27 -9.29 -20.00 -14.62
N ILE A 28 -10.12 -19.88 -13.59
CA ILE A 28 -10.86 -18.66 -13.26
C ILE A 28 -9.93 -17.60 -12.68
N GLY A 29 -9.02 -17.97 -11.76
CA GLY A 29 -8.01 -17.05 -11.21
C GLY A 29 -7.04 -16.54 -12.28
N SER A 30 -6.67 -17.39 -13.23
CA SER A 30 -5.80 -17.05 -14.36
C SER A 30 -6.41 -15.95 -15.26
N LYS A 31 -7.73 -15.98 -15.46
CA LYS A 31 -8.43 -15.00 -16.30
C LYS A 31 -8.56 -13.65 -15.60
N THR A 32 -8.87 -13.62 -14.31
CA THR A 32 -8.90 -12.37 -13.52
C THR A 32 -7.51 -11.76 -13.43
N THR A 33 -6.46 -12.54 -13.17
CA THR A 33 -5.08 -12.03 -13.14
C THR A 33 -4.62 -11.54 -14.51
N ALA A 34 -5.02 -12.18 -15.62
CA ALA A 34 -4.68 -11.72 -16.96
C ALA A 34 -5.42 -10.43 -17.36
N ILE A 35 -6.70 -10.28 -16.97
CA ILE A 35 -7.48 -9.05 -17.22
C ILE A 35 -6.95 -7.90 -16.37
N SER A 36 -6.72 -8.12 -15.07
CA SER A 36 -6.08 -7.14 -14.19
C SER A 36 -4.64 -6.82 -14.62
N GLY A 37 -3.89 -7.81 -15.09
CA GLY A 37 -2.54 -7.65 -15.61
C GLY A 37 -2.49 -6.82 -16.88
N LYS A 38 -3.40 -7.06 -17.83
CA LYS A 38 -3.52 -6.24 -19.05
C LYS A 38 -3.94 -4.81 -18.72
N LEU A 39 -4.94 -4.63 -17.86
CA LEU A 39 -5.34 -3.31 -17.36
C LEU A 39 -4.17 -2.57 -16.72
N ASN A 40 -3.35 -3.26 -15.92
CA ASN A 40 -2.17 -2.69 -15.29
C ASN A 40 -1.08 -2.32 -16.29
N LEU A 41 -0.91 -3.09 -17.37
CA LEU A 41 0.07 -2.79 -18.43
C LEU A 41 -0.38 -1.57 -19.24
N ASP A 42 -1.64 -1.53 -19.65
CA ASP A 42 -2.23 -0.44 -20.44
C ASP A 42 -2.21 0.88 -19.63
N ASN A 43 -2.40 0.79 -18.31
CA ASN A 43 -2.41 1.94 -17.41
C ASN A 43 -1.10 2.16 -16.64
N SER A 44 -0.04 1.42 -16.95
CA SER A 44 1.23 1.45 -16.20
C SER A 44 1.88 2.83 -16.14
N LYS A 45 1.62 3.67 -17.15
CA LYS A 45 2.10 5.05 -17.27
C LYS A 45 1.17 6.09 -16.66
N LEU A 46 -0.05 5.70 -16.26
CA LEU A 46 -0.96 6.62 -15.60
C LEU A 46 -0.43 6.94 -14.21
N MET A 47 -0.41 8.23 -13.91
CA MET A 47 0.01 8.77 -12.62
C MET A 47 -1.19 9.45 -11.98
N PRO A 48 -1.40 9.27 -10.66
CA PRO A 48 -2.36 10.05 -9.92
C PRO A 48 -2.12 11.55 -10.07
N ASP A 49 -3.19 12.33 -10.10
CA ASP A 49 -3.09 13.78 -9.93
C ASP A 49 -2.83 14.14 -8.45
N ASP A 50 -2.57 15.42 -8.18
CA ASP A 50 -2.23 15.87 -6.82
C ASP A 50 -3.36 15.62 -5.82
N ALA A 51 -4.62 15.77 -6.23
CA ALA A 51 -5.78 15.50 -5.37
C ALA A 51 -5.88 14.01 -5.03
N GLN A 52 -5.60 13.13 -5.98
CA GLN A 52 -5.56 11.69 -5.77
C GLN A 52 -4.39 11.27 -4.87
N TYR A 53 -3.23 11.90 -5.00
CA TYR A 53 -2.11 11.67 -4.08
C TYR A 53 -2.43 12.14 -2.65
N GLN A 54 -3.05 13.31 -2.50
CA GLN A 54 -3.49 13.82 -1.19
C GLN A 54 -4.54 12.91 -0.55
N TYR A 55 -5.48 12.39 -1.35
CA TYR A 55 -6.46 11.43 -0.88
C TYR A 55 -5.81 10.13 -0.39
N ALA A 56 -4.88 9.57 -1.16
CA ALA A 56 -4.13 8.38 -0.75
C ALA A 56 -3.28 8.63 0.51
N GLN A 57 -2.65 9.80 0.62
CA GLN A 57 -1.88 10.22 1.80
C GLN A 57 -2.74 10.28 3.07
N ALA A 58 -3.93 10.87 2.97
CA ALA A 58 -4.87 10.95 4.08
C ALA A 58 -5.28 9.54 4.56
N MET A 59 -5.64 8.66 3.61
CA MET A 59 -5.97 7.26 3.92
C MET A 59 -4.79 6.49 4.53
N LEU A 60 -3.57 6.65 3.99
CA LEU A 60 -2.37 6.02 4.54
C LEU A 60 -2.13 6.46 5.98
N THR A 61 -2.31 7.75 6.27
CA THR A 61 -2.20 8.30 7.61
C THR A 61 -3.25 7.70 8.54
N GLU A 62 -4.50 7.64 8.11
CA GLU A 62 -5.60 7.02 8.87
C GLU A 62 -5.38 5.53 9.17
N ILE A 63 -4.93 4.76 8.16
CA ILE A 63 -4.70 3.32 8.26
C ILE A 63 -3.54 3.03 9.22
N SER A 64 -2.42 3.71 9.01
CA SER A 64 -1.13 3.40 9.66
C SER A 64 -0.92 4.11 11.00
N GLY A 65 -1.57 5.27 11.22
CA GLY A 65 -1.24 6.17 12.33
C GLY A 65 0.11 6.88 12.18
N LEU A 66 0.69 6.89 10.97
CA LEU A 66 1.94 7.57 10.64
C LEU A 66 1.68 8.72 9.67
N ALA A 67 2.35 9.85 9.86
CA ALA A 67 2.27 10.97 8.94
C ALA A 67 3.12 10.68 7.70
N PHE A 68 2.50 10.71 6.53
CA PHE A 68 3.17 10.63 5.24
C PHE A 68 3.37 12.01 4.65
N THR A 69 4.55 12.28 4.12
CA THR A 69 4.79 13.41 3.20
C THR A 69 4.38 13.04 1.78
N ASP A 70 4.13 14.03 0.93
CA ASP A 70 3.79 13.81 -0.49
C ASP A 70 4.82 12.93 -1.20
N GLN A 71 6.11 13.17 -0.92
CA GLN A 71 7.20 12.36 -1.48
C GLN A 71 7.11 10.90 -1.01
N GLN A 72 6.89 10.65 0.28
CA GLN A 72 6.76 9.29 0.82
C GLN A 72 5.53 8.57 0.23
N THR A 73 4.41 9.27 0.08
CA THR A 73 3.20 8.72 -0.56
C THR A 73 3.47 8.32 -2.00
N ARG A 74 4.09 9.20 -2.79
CA ARG A 74 4.46 8.93 -4.18
C ARG A 74 5.38 7.72 -4.29
N MET A 75 6.43 7.69 -3.48
CA MET A 75 7.39 6.57 -3.46
C MET A 75 6.74 5.26 -3.05
N LEU A 76 5.84 5.27 -2.06
CA LEU A 76 5.10 4.07 -1.69
C LEU A 76 4.26 3.57 -2.87
N LEU A 77 3.50 4.46 -3.53
CA LEU A 77 2.70 4.08 -4.70
C LEU A 77 3.55 3.62 -5.89
N ASP A 78 4.76 4.15 -6.06
CA ASP A 78 5.70 3.66 -7.07
C ASP A 78 6.23 2.25 -6.77
N LEU A 79 6.40 1.90 -5.49
CA LEU A 79 6.74 0.54 -5.06
C LEU A 79 5.58 -0.44 -5.23
N TYR A 80 4.34 0.04 -5.26
CA TYR A 80 3.13 -0.77 -5.49
C TYR A 80 2.36 -0.28 -6.73
N PRO A 81 2.85 -0.54 -7.96
CA PRO A 81 2.26 0.00 -9.18
C PRO A 81 0.78 -0.33 -9.38
N ALA A 82 0.33 -1.53 -8.98
CA ALA A 82 -1.07 -1.91 -9.04
C ALA A 82 -1.95 -0.97 -8.18
N LEU A 83 -1.47 -0.63 -6.98
CA LEU A 83 -2.14 0.30 -6.09
C LEU A 83 -2.15 1.73 -6.65
N ARG A 84 -1.05 2.17 -7.26
CA ARG A 84 -0.98 3.46 -7.98
C ARG A 84 -2.06 3.54 -9.07
N ILE A 85 -2.24 2.48 -9.84
CA ILE A 85 -3.26 2.39 -10.89
C ILE A 85 -4.67 2.40 -10.29
N SER A 86 -4.89 1.69 -9.17
CA SER A 86 -6.17 1.74 -8.44
C SER A 86 -6.50 3.16 -7.97
N VAL A 87 -5.51 3.91 -7.47
CA VAL A 87 -5.69 5.32 -7.07
C VAL A 87 -6.15 6.17 -8.26
N VAL A 88 -5.54 6.00 -9.44
CA VAL A 88 -5.99 6.71 -10.66
C VAL A 88 -7.42 6.32 -11.04
N SER A 89 -7.73 5.04 -10.95
CA SER A 89 -8.99 4.44 -11.39
C SER A 89 -10.17 4.74 -10.46
N THR A 90 -9.93 5.42 -9.33
CA THR A 90 -11.01 5.83 -8.42
C THR A 90 -11.97 6.84 -9.04
N ARG A 91 -11.59 7.59 -10.09
CA ARG A 91 -12.49 8.53 -10.78
C ARG A 91 -13.67 7.76 -11.41
N GLY A 92 -14.86 7.96 -10.86
CA GLY A 92 -16.13 7.44 -11.41
C GLY A 92 -16.74 6.26 -10.65
N ILE A 93 -16.04 5.67 -9.68
CA ILE A 93 -16.60 4.59 -8.83
C ILE A 93 -17.47 5.20 -7.72
N PRO A 94 -18.73 4.83 -7.50
CA PRO A 94 -19.52 5.37 -6.39
C PRO A 94 -18.92 5.00 -5.02
N GLU A 95 -18.97 5.92 -4.05
CA GLU A 95 -18.83 5.53 -2.64
C GLU A 95 -19.98 4.57 -2.26
N PRO A 96 -19.75 3.55 -1.42
CA PRO A 96 -18.56 3.26 -0.61
C PRO A 96 -17.55 2.28 -1.24
N TYR A 97 -17.87 1.72 -2.41
CA TYR A 97 -17.04 0.66 -3.01
C TYR A 97 -15.65 1.15 -3.42
N ARG A 98 -15.56 2.42 -3.83
CA ARG A 98 -14.31 3.10 -4.15
C ARG A 98 -13.31 3.07 -2.98
N SER A 99 -13.79 3.38 -1.77
CA SER A 99 -12.93 3.54 -0.60
C SER A 99 -12.51 2.19 -0.02
N ASP A 100 -13.31 1.13 -0.15
CA ASP A 100 -13.00 -0.19 0.44
C ASP A 100 -11.88 -0.94 -0.29
N GLU A 101 -11.91 -1.00 -1.62
CA GLU A 101 -10.87 -1.69 -2.40
C GLU A 101 -9.52 -0.97 -2.30
N LEU A 102 -9.54 0.36 -2.43
CA LEU A 102 -8.33 1.17 -2.26
C LEU A 102 -7.78 1.03 -0.83
N ARG A 103 -8.64 1.01 0.19
CA ARG A 103 -8.23 0.84 1.59
C ARG A 103 -7.52 -0.48 1.81
N LYS A 104 -8.06 -1.59 1.28
CA LYS A 104 -7.42 -2.91 1.35
C LYS A 104 -6.04 -2.92 0.69
N GLY A 105 -5.94 -2.29 -0.49
CA GLY A 105 -4.65 -2.13 -1.17
C GLY A 105 -3.64 -1.31 -0.36
N LEU A 106 -4.06 -0.20 0.26
CA LEU A 106 -3.21 0.63 1.10
C LEU A 106 -2.82 -0.07 2.41
N GLN A 107 -3.74 -0.80 3.05
CA GLN A 107 -3.46 -1.65 4.22
C GLN A 107 -2.37 -2.67 3.91
N PHE A 108 -2.50 -3.40 2.80
CA PHE A 108 -1.47 -4.34 2.35
C PHE A 108 -0.14 -3.63 2.13
N ALA A 109 -0.12 -2.52 1.38
CA ALA A 109 1.11 -1.79 1.06
C ALA A 109 1.86 -1.32 2.32
N VAL A 110 1.14 -0.78 3.30
CA VAL A 110 1.71 -0.31 4.57
C VAL A 110 2.22 -1.48 5.41
N ALA A 111 1.41 -2.54 5.59
CA ALA A 111 1.82 -3.74 6.33
C ALA A 111 3.07 -4.37 5.74
N HIS A 112 3.07 -4.57 4.42
CA HIS A 112 4.19 -5.16 3.70
C HIS A 112 5.41 -4.24 3.74
N PHE A 113 5.23 -2.92 3.62
CA PHE A 113 6.34 -1.98 3.66
C PHE A 113 7.03 -1.91 5.02
N PHE A 114 6.28 -1.82 6.13
CA PHE A 114 6.88 -1.64 7.45
C PHE A 114 7.22 -2.97 8.14
N LEU A 115 6.42 -4.01 7.92
CA LEU A 115 6.48 -5.27 8.68
C LEU A 115 6.75 -6.51 7.82
N MET A 116 6.81 -6.37 6.48
CA MET A 116 7.03 -7.49 5.55
C MET A 116 5.98 -8.60 5.69
N CYS A 117 4.74 -8.24 6.05
CA CYS A 117 3.64 -9.18 6.22
C CYS A 117 2.32 -8.63 5.66
N SER A 118 1.31 -9.48 5.59
CA SER A 118 -0.05 -9.06 5.23
C SER A 118 -0.72 -8.29 6.38
N TRP A 119 -1.72 -7.48 6.03
CA TRP A 119 -2.62 -6.88 7.02
C TRP A 119 -3.46 -8.00 7.67
N PRO A 120 -3.70 -7.96 8.99
CA PRO A 120 -4.52 -8.97 9.66
C PRO A 120 -5.98 -8.94 9.16
N GLU A 121 -6.57 -10.11 8.96
CA GLU A 121 -7.96 -10.25 8.47
C GLU A 121 -9.01 -9.69 9.45
N SER A 122 -8.67 -9.62 10.74
CA SER A 122 -9.55 -9.04 11.74
C SER A 122 -9.35 -7.53 11.83
N GLU A 123 -10.38 -6.78 11.44
CA GLU A 123 -10.39 -5.32 11.46
C GLU A 123 -10.64 -4.71 12.85
N ILE A 124 -10.83 -5.53 13.89
CA ILE A 124 -11.18 -5.09 15.24
C ILE A 124 -10.50 -5.96 16.29
N GLY A 125 -10.11 -5.34 17.42
CA GLY A 125 -9.68 -6.05 18.63
C GLY A 125 -8.19 -5.91 18.95
N GLU A 126 -7.78 -6.59 20.02
CA GLU A 126 -6.44 -6.44 20.61
C GLU A 126 -5.31 -6.81 19.64
N LYS A 127 -5.54 -7.81 18.78
CA LYS A 127 -4.56 -8.23 17.77
C LYS A 127 -4.28 -7.13 16.74
N LEU A 128 -5.33 -6.45 16.26
CA LEU A 128 -5.15 -5.32 15.35
C LEU A 128 -4.48 -4.13 16.06
N ALA A 129 -4.86 -3.85 17.30
CA ALA A 129 -4.24 -2.79 18.08
C ALA A 129 -2.73 -3.03 18.28
N ALA A 130 -2.34 -4.25 18.66
CA ALA A 130 -0.95 -4.66 18.78
C ALA A 130 -0.20 -4.58 17.45
N PHE A 131 -0.84 -5.01 16.35
CA PHE A 131 -0.30 -4.89 15.00
C PHE A 131 -0.02 -3.44 14.61
N LYS A 132 -0.99 -2.54 14.81
CA LYS A 132 -0.85 -1.10 14.54
C LYS A 132 0.24 -0.48 15.42
N ALA A 133 0.33 -0.85 16.69
CA ALA A 133 1.40 -0.38 17.57
C ALA A 133 2.80 -0.78 17.07
N LEU A 134 2.95 -2.02 16.59
CA LEU A 134 4.20 -2.49 15.99
C LEU A 134 4.53 -1.73 14.69
N LEU A 135 3.53 -1.53 13.83
CA LEU A 135 3.66 -0.77 12.59
C LEU A 135 4.14 0.66 12.87
N ILE A 136 3.49 1.36 13.81
CA ILE A 136 3.88 2.70 14.24
C ILE A 136 5.32 2.68 14.76
N LYS A 137 5.65 1.73 15.65
CA LYS A 137 7.00 1.61 16.20
C LYS A 137 8.06 1.49 15.10
N GLN A 138 7.80 0.68 14.07
CA GLN A 138 8.72 0.54 12.94
C GLN A 138 8.79 1.78 12.07
N GLY A 139 7.65 2.43 11.80
CA GLY A 139 7.62 3.69 11.08
C GLY A 139 8.45 4.77 11.75
N LEU A 140 8.28 4.94 13.06
CA LEU A 140 9.07 5.88 13.85
C LEU A 140 10.57 5.54 13.82
N ALA A 141 10.92 4.25 13.89
CA ALA A 141 12.31 3.80 13.85
C ALA A 141 13.03 4.13 12.53
N ILE A 142 12.30 4.19 11.41
CA ILE A 142 12.85 4.57 10.10
C ILE A 142 12.62 6.04 9.73
N GLY A 143 12.15 6.86 10.69
CA GLY A 143 12.08 8.31 10.56
C GLY A 143 10.73 8.89 10.15
N PHE A 144 9.66 8.11 10.14
CA PHE A 144 8.30 8.67 10.01
C PHE A 144 7.90 9.37 11.31
N LYS A 145 6.94 10.29 11.21
CA LYS A 145 6.29 10.91 12.36
C LYS A 145 4.96 10.23 12.63
N ARG A 146 4.41 10.41 13.83
CA ARG A 146 3.04 9.97 14.13
C ARG A 146 2.07 10.85 13.35
N GLY A 147 1.02 10.24 12.79
CA GLY A 147 -0.12 10.98 12.25
C GLY A 147 -0.93 11.53 13.42
N GLU A 148 -1.18 12.83 13.41
CA GLU A 148 -2.08 13.51 14.34
C GLU A 148 -3.53 13.39 13.86
#